data_AF-A0A0E1RV75-F1
#
_entry.id   AF-A0A0E1RV75-F1
#
_cell.length_a   1.000
_cell.length_b   1.000
_cell.length_c   1.000
_cell.angle_alpha   90.00
_cell.angle_beta   90.00
_cell.angle_gamma   90.00
#
_symmetry.space_group_name_H-M   'P 1'
#
loop_
_entity.id
_entity.type
_entity.pdbx_description
1 polymer ?
#
loop_
_entity_poly.entity_id
_entity_poly.type
_entity_poly.pdbx_seq_one_letter_code
_entity_poly.pdbx_strand_id
1 'polypeptide(L)'
;MNGDNALHFAIKQESDIMVEERLRLEFNHEFRNLDRDTALHVAASRGYAWAVHQPLRWGENCNTEGKGFRTPLHLAMWRYMGYS
;
A
#
# COMPACT_ATOMS: atom_id res chain seq x y z
N MET A 1 -11.45 -12.72 4.43
CA MET A 1 -9.99 -12.79 4.60
C MET A 1 -9.38 -12.42 3.26
N ASN A 2 -8.75 -11.25 3.13
CA ASN A 2 -8.33 -10.70 1.83
C ASN A 2 -6.88 -11.09 1.46
N GLY A 3 -6.27 -12.03 2.20
CA GLY A 3 -4.86 -12.42 2.05
C GLY A 3 -3.87 -11.33 2.41
N ASP A 4 -4.26 -10.40 3.27
CA ASP A 4 -3.38 -9.32 3.73
C ASP A 4 -2.22 -9.88 4.56
N ASN A 5 -1.01 -9.37 4.32
CA ASN A 5 0.11 -9.58 5.24
C ASN A 5 0.08 -8.52 6.36
N ALA A 6 1.01 -8.64 7.31
CA ALA A 6 1.11 -7.70 8.42
C ALA A 6 1.38 -6.23 7.99
N LEU A 7 2.09 -5.98 6.88
CA LEU A 7 2.28 -4.62 6.36
C LEU A 7 0.97 -4.04 5.82
N HIS A 8 0.15 -4.84 5.14
CA HIS A 8 -1.21 -4.44 4.74
C HIS A 8 -2.05 -4.09 5.97
N PHE A 9 -1.97 -4.90 7.04
CA PHE A 9 -2.69 -4.60 8.29
C PHE A 9 -2.18 -3.34 8.99
N ALA A 10 -0.88 -3.09 9.00
CA ALA A 10 -0.29 -1.88 9.57
C ALA A 10 -0.80 -0.62 8.85
N ILE A 11 -0.85 -0.65 7.52
CA ILE A 11 -1.38 0.42 6.68
C ILE A 11 -2.89 0.59 6.87
N LYS A 12 -3.63 -0.53 7.00
CA LYS A 12 -5.08 -0.48 7.28
C LYS A 12 -5.43 0.12 8.64
N GLN A 13 -4.51 0.03 9.59
CA GLN A 13 -4.64 0.63 10.92
C GLN A 13 -4.05 2.04 10.98
N GLU A 14 -3.48 2.55 9.87
CA GLU A 14 -2.83 3.87 9.81
C GLU A 14 -1.78 4.05 10.93
N SER A 15 -1.05 2.97 11.22
CA SER A 15 -0.07 2.91 12.31
C SER A 15 1.34 3.12 11.77
N ASP A 16 1.86 4.34 11.94
CA ASP A 16 3.21 4.71 11.48
C ASP A 16 4.28 3.77 12.08
N ILE A 17 4.18 3.51 13.38
CA ILE A 17 5.14 2.67 14.13
C ILE A 17 5.19 1.26 13.56
N MET A 18 4.02 0.65 13.32
CA MET A 18 3.93 -0.71 12.79
C MET A 18 4.44 -0.79 11.36
N VAL A 19 4.22 0.24 10.55
CA VAL A 19 4.74 0.32 9.18
C VAL A 19 6.27 0.46 9.20
N GLU A 20 6.83 1.34 10.03
CA GLU A 20 8.29 1.48 10.15
C GLU A 20 8.95 0.18 10.64
N GLU A 21 8.41 -0.43 11.69
CA GLU A 21 8.95 -1.68 12.23
C GLU A 21 8.92 -2.79 11.17
N ARG A 22 7.81 -2.89 10.42
CA ARG A 22 7.66 -3.89 9.36
C ARG A 22 8.53 -3.62 8.14
N LEU A 23 8.81 -2.35 7.81
CA LEU A 23 9.73 -1.96 6.73
C LEU A 23 11.20 -2.16 7.12
N ARG A 24 11.55 -2.05 8.41
CA ARG A 24 12.92 -2.31 8.91
C ARG A 24 13.28 -3.79 8.94
N LEU A 25 12.30 -4.64 9.21
CA LEU A 25 12.44 -6.08 8.98
C LEU A 25 12.50 -6.27 7.46
N GLU A 26 13.40 -7.12 6.94
CA GLU A 26 13.50 -7.47 5.51
C GLU A 26 12.24 -8.23 5.04
N PHE A 27 11.11 -7.53 5.07
CA PHE A 27 9.81 -8.07 4.76
C PHE A 27 9.59 -7.95 3.26
N ASN A 28 8.97 -8.95 2.65
CA ASN A 28 8.64 -8.87 1.23
C ASN A 28 7.57 -7.77 1.00
N HIS A 29 8.03 -6.56 0.70
CA HIS A 29 7.22 -5.36 0.43
C HIS A 29 6.31 -5.58 -0.79
N GLU A 30 6.82 -6.30 -1.80
CA GLU A 30 6.10 -6.66 -3.03
C GLU A 30 5.05 -7.77 -2.85
N PHE A 31 4.86 -8.26 -1.61
CA PHE A 31 3.83 -9.25 -1.34
C PHE A 31 2.46 -8.71 -1.75
N ARG A 32 1.72 -9.55 -2.46
CA ARG A 32 0.42 -9.21 -3.03
C ARG A 32 -0.66 -10.00 -2.31
N ASN A 33 -1.70 -9.30 -1.85
CA ASN A 33 -2.85 -9.93 -1.24
C ASN A 33 -3.72 -10.66 -2.30
N LEU A 34 -4.87 -11.22 -1.91
CA LEU A 34 -5.74 -11.97 -2.84
C LEU A 34 -6.30 -11.09 -3.98
N ASP A 35 -6.37 -9.78 -3.78
CA ASP A 35 -6.76 -8.82 -4.80
C ASP A 35 -5.59 -8.42 -5.72
N ARG A 36 -4.41 -9.05 -5.57
CA ARG A 36 -3.14 -8.65 -6.22
C ARG A 36 -2.66 -7.26 -5.79
N ASP A 37 -3.20 -6.70 -4.74
CA ASP A 37 -2.80 -5.39 -4.23
C ASP A 37 -1.56 -5.55 -3.34
N THR A 38 -0.61 -4.63 -3.48
CA THR A 38 0.54 -4.48 -2.57
C THR A 38 0.18 -3.55 -1.42
N ALA A 39 1.08 -3.46 -0.44
CA ALA A 39 1.01 -2.47 0.64
C ALA A 39 0.75 -1.05 0.10
N LEU A 40 1.43 -0.68 -0.98
CA LEU A 40 1.29 0.62 -1.63
C LEU A 40 -0.10 0.87 -2.25
N HIS A 41 -0.73 -0.16 -2.82
CA HIS A 41 -2.10 -0.07 -3.33
C HIS A 41 -3.07 0.25 -2.19
N VAL A 42 -2.93 -0.42 -1.05
CA VAL A 42 -3.77 -0.20 0.12
C VAL A 42 -3.56 1.20 0.70
N ALA A 43 -2.30 1.64 0.83
CA ALA A 43 -1.97 2.99 1.30
C ALA A 43 -2.58 4.06 0.39
N ALA A 44 -2.45 3.89 -0.93
CA ALA A 44 -3.02 4.80 -1.91
C ALA A 44 -4.54 4.84 -1.89
N SER A 45 -5.20 3.68 -1.78
CA SER A 45 -6.68 3.59 -1.70
C SER A 45 -7.24 4.32 -0.47
N ARG A 46 -6.45 4.41 0.60
CA ARG A 46 -6.81 5.07 1.85
C ARG A 46 -6.47 6.56 1.87
N GLY A 47 -5.58 7.01 0.98
CA GLY A 47 -5.02 8.37 1.02
C GLY A 47 -3.98 8.55 2.13
N TYR A 48 -3.39 7.46 2.63
CA TYR A 48 -2.41 7.50 3.71
C TYR A 48 -1.03 7.87 3.16
N ALA A 49 -0.84 9.17 2.90
CA ALA A 49 0.34 9.71 2.21
C ALA A 49 1.67 9.31 2.86
N TRP A 50 1.73 9.28 4.20
CA TRP A 50 2.94 8.87 4.91
C TRP A 50 3.36 7.43 4.55
N ALA A 51 2.42 6.48 4.56
CA ALA A 51 2.70 5.10 4.15
C ALA A 51 2.89 4.90 2.64
N VAL A 52 2.55 5.89 1.81
CA VAL A 52 2.96 5.89 0.38
C VAL A 52 4.42 6.34 0.25
N HIS A 53 4.86 7.28 1.07
CA HIS A 53 6.22 7.81 1.01
C HIS A 53 7.28 6.86 1.59
N GLN A 54 6.97 6.08 2.61
CA GLN A 54 7.96 5.17 3.22
C GLN A 54 8.44 4.08 2.26
N PRO A 55 7.57 3.31 1.57
CA PRO A 55 8.01 2.26 0.67
C PRO A 55 8.73 2.77 -0.58
N LEU A 56 8.38 3.98 -1.06
CA LEU A 56 9.12 4.66 -2.13
C LEU A 56 10.60 4.91 -1.78
N ARG A 57 10.91 5.16 -0.50
CA ARG A 57 12.30 5.33 -0.03
C ARG A 57 13.09 4.02 -0.05
N TRP A 58 12.40 2.88 -0.02
CA TRP A 58 13.00 1.54 -0.02
C TRP A 58 13.10 0.93 -1.42
N GLY A 59 12.74 1.69 -2.47
CA GLY A 59 12.85 1.24 -3.87
C GLY A 59 11.71 0.34 -4.33
N GLU A 60 10.59 0.34 -3.61
CA GLU A 60 9.42 -0.46 -3.99
C GLU A 60 8.84 0.00 -5.34
N ASN A 61 8.48 -0.96 -6.20
CA ASN A 61 7.99 -0.65 -7.54
C ASN A 61 6.55 -0.09 -7.50
N CYS A 62 6.43 1.23 -7.62
CA CYS A 62 5.17 1.95 -7.61
C CYS A 62 4.32 1.78 -8.89
N ASN A 63 4.86 1.14 -9.93
CA ASN A 63 4.12 0.84 -11.17
C ASN A 63 3.51 -0.56 -11.17
N THR A 64 3.58 -1.27 -10.04
CA THR A 64 2.96 -2.59 -9.91
C THR A 64 1.44 -2.48 -10.12
N GLU A 65 0.89 -3.31 -11.00
CA GLU A 65 -0.54 -3.27 -11.34
C GLU A 65 -1.35 -4.25 -10.49
N GLY A 66 -2.17 -3.76 -9.56
CA GLY A 66 -3.05 -4.55 -8.69
C GLY A 66 -4.31 -5.06 -9.40
N LYS A 67 -5.41 -5.16 -8.65
CA LYS A 67 -6.68 -5.64 -9.21
C LYS A 67 -7.15 -4.73 -10.36
N GLY A 68 -7.51 -5.35 -11.48
CA GLY A 68 -8.07 -4.63 -12.63
C GLY A 68 -7.07 -3.67 -13.29
N PHE A 69 -5.79 -4.03 -13.29
CA PHE A 69 -4.70 -3.25 -13.91
C PHE A 69 -4.53 -1.84 -13.32
N ARG A 70 -4.96 -1.66 -12.06
CA ARG A 70 -4.83 -0.37 -11.36
C ARG A 70 -3.50 -0.30 -10.66
N THR A 71 -2.74 0.74 -10.93
CA THR A 71 -1.56 1.08 -10.13
C THR A 71 -1.99 1.78 -8.84
N PRO A 72 -1.11 1.88 -7.82
CA PRO A 72 -1.36 2.68 -6.63
C PRO A 72 -1.80 4.11 -6.97
N LEU A 73 -1.22 4.71 -8.01
CA LEU A 73 -1.61 6.05 -8.46
C LEU A 73 -3.07 6.12 -8.95
N HIS A 74 -3.55 5.10 -9.68
CA HIS A 74 -4.96 5.05 -10.08
C HIS A 74 -5.89 5.03 -8.86
N LEU A 75 -5.53 4.29 -7.81
CA LEU A 75 -6.31 4.22 -6.56
C LEU A 75 -6.28 5.55 -5.79
N ALA A 76 -5.12 6.21 -5.73
CA ALA A 76 -5.00 7.54 -5.12
C ALA A 76 -5.85 8.60 -5.84
N MET A 77 -5.82 8.58 -7.18
CA MET A 77 -6.61 9.50 -8.00
C MET A 77 -8.11 9.23 -7.88
N TRP A 78 -8.53 7.96 -7.85
CA TRP A 78 -9.93 7.60 -7.57
C TRP A 78 -10.40 8.08 -6.19
N ARG A 79 -9.53 8.02 -5.18
CA ARG A 79 -9.87 8.55 -3.85
C ARG A 79 -10.02 10.08 -3.86
N TYR A 80 -9.17 10.76 -4.63
CA TYR A 80 -9.20 12.22 -4.81
C TYR A 80 -10.42 12.68 -5.61
N MET A 81 -10.81 11.95 -6.66
CA MET A 81 -11.96 12.26 -7.52
C MET A 81 -13.30 11.77 -6.95
N GLY A 82 -13.28 10.94 -5.90
CA GLY A 82 -14.46 10.30 -5.32
C GLY A 82 -15.28 11.15 -4.36
N TYR A 83 -14.88 12.39 -4.03
CA TYR A 83 -15.68 13.32 -3.21
C TYR A 83 -15.38 14.78 -3.58
N SER A 84 -16.23 15.35 -4.43
CA SER A 84 -16.72 16.73 -4.34
C SER A 84 -18.23 16.67 -4.12
#